data_AF-W6KXX3-F1
#
_entry.id   AF-W6KXX3-F1
#
_cell.length_a   1.000
_cell.length_b   1.000
_cell.length_c   1.000
_cell.angle_alpha   90.00
_cell.angle_beta   90.00
_cell.angle_gamma   90.00
#
_symmetry.space_group_name_H-M   'P 1'
#
loop_
_entity.id
_entity.type
_entity.pdbx_description
1 polymer ?
#
loop_
_entity_poly.entity_id
_entity_poly.type
_entity_poly.pdbx_seq_one_letter_code
_entity_poly.pdbx_strand_id
1 'polypeptide(L)'
;MSEAAIPKEWTATWNLFDDRRTGFVSHVDLKHILRSLGRRHTEAEFHALLANLPDPAPFAAFTRLMQQPYNGPNENDLLAALRAFDHQGSGTLRLAELVVLLSSLGEKMPEGEVRQLLSEVPTDEEGNLNIEALARFLVTPVAISPEEIS
;
A
#
# COMPACT_ATOMS: atom_id res chain seq x y z
N MET A 1 31.23 -4.07 11.59
CA MET A 1 29.85 -3.59 11.36
C MET A 1 29.60 -3.79 9.88
N SER A 2 28.72 -4.73 9.53
CA SER A 2 28.49 -5.14 8.14
C SER A 2 27.83 -4.00 7.40
N GLU A 3 28.50 -3.43 6.40
CA GLU A 3 27.87 -2.56 5.41
C GLU A 3 26.86 -3.45 4.66
N ALA A 4 25.59 -3.40 5.08
CA ALA A 4 24.55 -4.19 4.44
C ALA A 4 24.47 -3.73 2.99
N ALA A 5 24.94 -4.57 2.07
CA ALA A 5 24.93 -4.29 0.66
C ALA A 5 23.50 -3.93 0.23
N ILE A 6 23.34 -2.79 -0.42
CA ILE A 6 22.03 -2.32 -0.90
C ILE A 6 21.49 -3.38 -1.87
N PRO A 7 20.29 -3.94 -1.62
CA PRO A 7 19.68 -4.91 -2.52
C PRO A 7 19.59 -4.39 -3.95
N LYS A 8 19.92 -5.23 -4.93
CA LYS A 8 19.91 -4.85 -6.34
C LYS A 8 18.54 -4.35 -6.81
N GLU A 9 17.46 -4.90 -6.25
CA GLU A 9 16.07 -4.50 -6.52
C GLU A 9 15.80 -3.04 -6.16
N TRP A 10 16.40 -2.53 -5.08
CA TRP A 10 16.21 -1.13 -4.66
C TRP A 10 16.83 -0.18 -5.66
N THR A 11 18.07 -0.45 -6.07
CA THR A 11 18.77 0.34 -7.09
C THR A 11 18.12 0.20 -8.46
N ALA A 12 17.67 -1.01 -8.82
CA ALA A 12 16.97 -1.24 -10.08
C ALA A 12 15.68 -0.44 -10.15
N THR A 13 14.84 -0.49 -9.10
CA THR A 13 13.58 0.25 -9.04
C THR A 13 13.82 1.75 -9.04
N TRP A 14 14.81 2.24 -8.28
CA TRP A 14 15.20 3.66 -8.29
C TRP A 14 15.56 4.16 -9.69
N ASN A 15 16.39 3.40 -10.41
CA ASN A 15 16.85 3.76 -11.74
C ASN A 15 15.72 3.76 -12.80
N LEU A 16 14.57 3.14 -12.53
CA LEU A 16 13.40 3.27 -13.40
C LEU A 16 12.82 4.69 -13.39
N PHE A 17 12.95 5.40 -12.26
CA PHE A 17 12.43 6.76 -12.09
C PHE A 17 13.51 7.84 -12.26
N ASP A 18 14.77 7.54 -11.90
CA ASP A 18 15.92 8.44 -12.13
C ASP A 18 16.60 8.18 -13.49
N ASP A 19 15.84 8.30 -14.59
CA ASP A 19 16.30 8.03 -15.97
C ASP A 19 17.59 8.81 -16.32
N ARG A 20 17.66 10.06 -15.85
CA ARG A 20 18.79 10.97 -16.08
C ARG A 20 19.98 10.73 -15.14
N ARG A 21 19.89 9.76 -14.22
CA ARG A 21 20.91 9.43 -13.21
C ARG A 21 21.37 10.65 -12.40
N THR A 22 20.41 11.49 -12.04
CA THR A 22 20.64 12.70 -11.25
C THR A 22 21.01 12.37 -9.81
N GLY A 23 20.63 11.18 -9.33
CA GLY A 23 20.75 10.76 -7.93
C GLY A 23 19.59 11.25 -7.05
N PHE A 24 18.55 11.85 -7.64
CA PHE A 24 17.40 12.41 -6.95
C PHE A 24 16.09 12.01 -7.64
N VAL A 25 15.02 11.84 -6.86
CA VAL A 25 13.66 11.61 -7.39
C VAL A 25 12.65 12.48 -6.64
N SER A 26 11.54 12.83 -7.30
CA SER A 26 10.49 13.61 -6.64
C SER A 26 9.81 12.81 -5.52
N HIS A 27 9.07 13.48 -4.64
CA HIS A 27 8.24 12.80 -3.62
C HIS A 27 7.18 11.86 -4.24
N VAL A 28 6.66 12.21 -5.41
CA VAL A 28 5.69 11.37 -6.16
C VAL A 28 6.35 10.07 -6.63
N ASP A 29 7.52 10.17 -7.23
CA ASP A 29 8.28 9.01 -7.71
C ASP A 29 8.77 8.15 -6.54
N LEU A 30 9.22 8.78 -5.45
CA LEU A 30 9.62 8.07 -4.25
C LEU A 30 8.47 7.23 -3.68
N LYS A 31 7.24 7.77 -3.69
CA LYS A 31 6.05 7.03 -3.29
C LYS A 31 5.79 5.84 -4.21
N HIS A 32 5.92 6.01 -5.53
CA HIS A 32 5.79 4.90 -6.49
C HIS A 32 6.85 3.81 -6.25
N ILE A 33 8.12 4.19 -6.06
CA ILE A 33 9.21 3.25 -5.74
C ILE A 33 8.90 2.44 -4.48
N LEU A 34 8.46 3.10 -3.39
CA LEU A 34 8.13 2.43 -2.14
C LEU A 34 6.99 1.42 -2.33
N ARG A 35 5.95 1.77 -3.09
CA ARG A 35 4.84 0.87 -3.42
C ARG A 35 5.30 -0.31 -4.28
N SER A 36 6.14 -0.08 -5.29
CA SER A 36 6.71 -1.14 -6.15
C SER A 36 7.57 -2.13 -5.37
N LEU A 37 8.23 -1.68 -4.29
CA LEU A 37 9.00 -2.53 -3.38
C LEU A 37 8.15 -3.19 -2.29
N GLY A 38 6.82 -3.11 -2.39
CA GLY A 38 5.88 -3.78 -1.49
C GLY A 38 5.62 -3.03 -0.18
N ARG A 39 6.12 -1.79 -0.02
CA ARG A 39 5.80 -0.98 1.15
C ARG A 39 4.48 -0.24 0.95
N ARG A 40 3.47 -0.69 1.67
CA ARG A 40 2.11 -0.13 1.73
C ARG A 40 2.03 0.79 2.94
N HIS A 41 2.06 2.08 2.67
CA HIS A 41 1.75 3.09 3.68
C HIS A 41 0.43 3.75 3.29
N THR A 42 -0.31 4.24 4.27
CA THR A 42 -1.47 5.10 4.02
C THR A 42 -1.02 6.48 3.54
N GLU A 43 -1.93 7.32 3.02
CA GLU A 43 -1.56 8.67 2.56
C GLU A 43 -1.03 9.53 3.71
N ALA A 44 -1.61 9.42 4.90
CA ALA A 44 -1.11 10.09 6.10
C ALA A 44 0.30 9.63 6.49
N GLU A 45 0.57 8.32 6.43
CA GLU A 45 1.89 7.76 6.72
C GLU A 45 2.93 8.20 5.69
N PHE A 46 2.58 8.21 4.39
CA PHE A 46 3.46 8.75 3.35
C PHE A 46 3.75 10.23 3.57
N HIS A 47 2.73 11.05 3.85
CA HIS A 47 2.95 12.46 4.17
C HIS A 47 3.90 12.63 5.36
N ALA A 48 3.73 11.85 6.43
CA ALA A 48 4.60 11.91 7.60
C ALA A 48 6.04 11.47 7.31
N LEU A 49 6.22 10.42 6.49
CA LEU A 49 7.53 9.94 6.06
C LEU A 49 8.26 10.96 5.18
N LEU A 50 7.52 11.56 4.24
CA LEU A 50 8.06 12.51 3.27
C LEU A 50 8.28 13.91 3.86
N ALA A 51 7.52 14.31 4.89
CA ALA A 51 7.62 15.63 5.52
C ALA A 51 9.03 15.95 6.05
N ASN A 52 9.83 14.93 6.36
CA ASN A 52 11.19 15.08 6.87
C ASN A 52 12.27 14.90 5.80
N LEU A 53 11.89 14.82 4.52
CA LEU A 53 12.79 14.60 3.40
C LEU A 53 12.83 15.82 2.47
N PRO A 54 14.00 16.13 1.89
CA PRO A 54 14.07 17.12 0.82
C PRO A 54 13.29 16.64 -0.40
N ASP A 55 12.75 17.57 -1.17
CA ASP A 55 12.16 17.33 -2.49
C ASP A 55 12.96 18.12 -3.53
N PRO A 56 13.65 17.46 -4.49
CA PRO A 56 13.69 16.02 -4.72
C PRO A 56 14.57 15.26 -3.71
N ALA A 57 14.13 14.05 -3.36
CA ALA A 57 14.77 13.21 -2.36
C ALA A 57 16.03 12.52 -2.94
N PRO A 58 17.17 12.50 -2.23
CA PRO A 58 18.37 11.80 -2.68
C PRO A 58 18.27 10.28 -2.45
N PHE A 59 19.00 9.50 -3.24
CA PHE A 59 19.05 8.03 -3.06
C PHE A 59 19.43 7.61 -1.63
N ALA A 60 20.30 8.36 -0.96
CA ALA A 60 20.70 8.12 0.43
C ALA A 60 19.53 8.27 1.43
N ALA A 61 18.57 9.14 1.16
CA ALA A 61 17.37 9.26 1.99
C ALA A 61 16.47 8.04 1.82
N PHE A 62 16.29 7.59 0.57
CA PHE A 62 15.55 6.38 0.24
C PHE A 62 16.15 5.13 0.87
N THR A 63 17.47 4.92 0.78
CA THR A 63 18.12 3.74 1.39
C THR A 63 17.94 3.73 2.91
N ARG A 64 18.04 4.90 3.56
CA ARG A 64 17.79 5.03 5.00
C ARG A 64 16.34 4.65 5.35
N LEU A 65 15.35 5.11 4.58
CA LEU A 65 13.95 4.70 4.76
C LEU A 65 13.79 3.19 4.59
N MET A 66 14.41 2.62 3.54
CA MET A 66 14.31 1.20 3.22
C MET A 66 15.02 0.28 4.22
N GLN A 67 16.01 0.81 4.94
CA GLN A 67 16.67 0.10 6.03
C GLN A 67 15.88 0.11 7.34
N GLN A 68 14.93 1.04 7.51
CA GLN A 68 14.05 1.02 8.67
C GLN A 68 13.11 -0.19 8.60
N PRO A 69 12.83 -0.85 9.74
CA PRO A 69 11.88 -1.96 9.78
C PRO A 69 10.52 -1.48 9.31
N TYR A 70 9.98 -2.17 8.31
CA TYR A 70 8.64 -1.91 7.80
C TYR A 70 7.68 -2.90 8.45
N ASN A 71 6.79 -2.39 9.30
CA ASN A 71 5.77 -3.16 10.01
C ASN A 71 4.38 -2.88 9.42
N GLY A 72 4.28 -2.84 8.08
CA GLY A 72 2.97 -2.73 7.44
C GLY A 72 2.14 -4.00 7.63
N PRO A 73 0.81 -3.89 7.42
CA PRO A 73 -0.10 -4.99 7.67
C PRO A 73 0.18 -6.16 6.73
N ASN A 74 0.31 -7.37 7.29
CA ASN A 74 0.36 -8.62 6.52
C ASN A 74 -1.04 -9.25 6.38
N GLU A 75 -1.16 -10.33 5.60
CA GLU A 75 -2.45 -10.99 5.33
C GLU A 75 -3.16 -11.39 6.63
N ASN A 76 -2.41 -11.92 7.60
CA ASN A 76 -2.96 -12.35 8.89
C ASN A 76 -3.43 -11.17 9.74
N ASP A 77 -2.71 -10.05 9.71
CA ASP A 77 -3.10 -8.83 10.44
C ASP A 77 -4.42 -8.30 9.90
N LEU A 78 -4.55 -8.22 8.56
CA LEU A 78 -5.80 -7.78 7.91
C LEU A 78 -6.94 -8.76 8.17
N LEU A 79 -6.67 -10.05 8.12
CA LEU A 79 -7.68 -11.09 8.34
C LEU A 79 -8.17 -11.09 9.79
N ALA A 80 -7.29 -10.89 10.76
CA ALA A 80 -7.66 -10.71 12.16
C ALA A 80 -8.49 -9.43 12.37
N ALA A 81 -8.10 -8.32 11.76
CA ALA A 81 -8.83 -7.06 11.84
C ALA A 81 -10.22 -7.16 11.20
N LEU A 82 -10.35 -7.75 10.01
CA LEU A 82 -11.62 -7.93 9.31
C LEU A 82 -12.55 -8.89 10.05
N ARG A 83 -12.02 -9.99 10.62
CA ARG A 83 -12.80 -10.91 11.45
C ARG A 83 -13.33 -10.26 12.72
N ALA A 84 -12.69 -9.21 13.24
CA ALA A 84 -13.22 -8.47 14.39
C ALA A 84 -14.56 -7.77 14.09
N PHE A 85 -14.86 -7.52 12.80
CA PHE A 85 -16.14 -6.96 12.36
C PHE A 85 -17.20 -8.02 12.05
N ASP A 86 -16.80 -9.29 11.88
CA ASP A 86 -17.72 -10.41 11.65
C ASP A 86 -18.21 -10.98 12.99
N HIS A 87 -19.09 -10.23 13.65
CA HIS A 87 -19.65 -10.61 14.96
C HIS A 87 -20.41 -11.95 14.94
N GLN A 88 -20.88 -12.38 13.77
CA GLN A 88 -21.64 -13.61 13.61
C GLN A 88 -20.76 -14.82 13.27
N GLY A 89 -19.46 -14.62 13.00
CA GLY A 89 -18.56 -15.69 12.59
C GLY A 89 -18.94 -16.31 11.24
N SER A 90 -19.59 -15.55 10.37
CA SER A 90 -20.06 -15.98 9.05
C SER A 90 -18.90 -16.20 8.06
N GLY A 91 -17.73 -15.61 8.31
CA GLY A 91 -16.62 -15.55 7.39
C GLY A 91 -16.80 -14.53 6.25
N THR A 92 -17.86 -13.71 6.32
CA THR A 92 -18.23 -12.76 5.29
C THR A 92 -18.56 -11.37 5.87
N LEU A 93 -18.43 -10.32 5.07
CA LEU A 93 -18.81 -8.95 5.43
C LEU A 93 -19.65 -8.33 4.33
N ARG A 94 -20.69 -7.57 4.67
CA ARG A 94 -21.48 -6.85 3.67
C ARG A 94 -20.67 -5.73 3.04
N LEU A 95 -20.63 -5.68 1.71
CA LEU A 95 -19.93 -4.62 0.97
C LEU A 95 -20.41 -3.22 1.42
N ALA A 96 -21.71 -3.04 1.60
CA ALA A 96 -22.28 -1.76 2.03
C ALA A 96 -21.78 -1.31 3.41
N GLU A 97 -21.66 -2.24 4.36
CA GLU A 97 -21.16 -1.96 5.70
C GLU A 97 -19.65 -1.65 5.66
N LEU A 98 -18.90 -2.41 4.87
CA LEU A 98 -17.48 -2.18 4.69
C LEU A 98 -17.19 -0.80 4.05
N VAL A 99 -17.98 -0.38 3.06
CA VAL A 99 -17.88 0.96 2.47
C VAL A 99 -18.08 2.04 3.53
N VAL A 100 -19.10 1.92 4.37
CA VAL A 100 -19.37 2.88 5.46
C VAL A 100 -18.24 2.87 6.48
N LEU A 101 -17.74 1.70 6.87
CA LEU A 101 -16.63 1.56 7.81
C LEU A 101 -15.37 2.25 7.29
N LEU A 102 -14.94 1.95 6.06
CA LEU A 102 -13.73 2.53 5.46
C LEU A 102 -13.86 4.03 5.15
N SER A 103 -15.10 4.52 5.00
CA SER A 103 -15.36 5.96 4.79
C SER A 103 -15.48 6.75 6.11
N SER A 104 -15.66 6.06 7.24
CA SER A 104 -15.89 6.70 8.55
C SER A 104 -14.79 6.47 9.58
N LEU A 105 -14.01 5.39 9.45
CA LEU A 105 -13.01 4.96 10.42
C LEU A 105 -11.59 5.32 9.96
N GLY A 106 -10.81 5.94 10.85
CA GLY A 106 -9.39 6.21 10.61
C GLY A 106 -9.14 7.25 9.50
N GLU A 107 -8.22 6.92 8.59
CA GLU A 107 -7.99 7.70 7.38
C GLU A 107 -9.12 7.45 6.38
N LYS A 108 -10.00 8.43 6.28
CA LYS A 108 -11.24 8.31 5.52
C LYS A 108 -10.92 8.23 4.04
N MET A 109 -11.38 7.15 3.42
CA MET A 109 -11.42 7.03 1.98
C MET A 109 -12.80 7.49 1.48
N PRO A 110 -12.88 8.29 0.40
CA PRO A 110 -14.16 8.61 -0.23
C PRO A 110 -14.89 7.34 -0.65
N GLU A 111 -16.22 7.29 -0.48
CA GLU A 111 -17.01 6.10 -0.84
C GLU A 111 -16.78 5.64 -2.28
N GLY A 112 -16.59 6.56 -3.22
CA GLY A 112 -16.29 6.25 -4.61
C GLY A 112 -14.98 5.48 -4.79
N GLU A 113 -13.95 5.86 -4.05
CA GLU A 113 -12.64 5.19 -4.07
C GLU A 113 -12.71 3.82 -3.39
N VAL A 114 -13.44 3.72 -2.28
CA VAL A 114 -13.67 2.42 -1.60
C VAL A 114 -14.42 1.46 -2.52
N ARG A 115 -15.46 1.93 -3.21
CA ARG A 115 -16.22 1.11 -4.17
C ARG A 115 -15.36 0.68 -5.34
N GLN A 116 -14.50 1.57 -5.86
CA GLN A 116 -13.55 1.24 -6.91
C GLN A 116 -12.56 0.18 -6.43
N LEU A 117 -11.97 0.37 -5.25
CA LEU A 117 -11.04 -0.59 -4.63
C LEU A 117 -11.67 -1.98 -4.48
N LEU A 118 -12.93 -2.04 -4.02
CA LEU A 118 -13.62 -3.30 -3.76
C LEU A 118 -14.32 -3.89 -4.99
N SER A 119 -14.33 -3.20 -6.13
CA SER A 119 -15.05 -3.63 -7.34
C SER A 119 -14.51 -4.92 -7.95
N GLU A 120 -13.24 -5.23 -7.71
CA GLU A 120 -12.57 -6.44 -8.19
C GLU A 120 -12.74 -7.64 -7.23
N VAL A 121 -13.28 -7.41 -6.02
CA VAL A 121 -13.51 -8.47 -5.05
C VAL A 121 -14.89 -9.08 -5.29
N PRO A 122 -14.99 -10.39 -5.58
CA PRO A 122 -16.27 -11.01 -5.87
C PRO A 122 -17.19 -10.98 -4.64
N THR A 123 -18.45 -10.65 -4.88
CA THR A 123 -19.55 -10.74 -3.91
C THR A 123 -20.47 -11.91 -4.24
N ASP A 124 -21.13 -12.46 -3.24
CA ASP A 124 -22.24 -13.40 -3.43
C ASP A 124 -23.52 -12.67 -3.92
N GLU A 125 -24.61 -13.44 -4.10
CA GLU A 125 -25.92 -12.92 -4.54
C GLU A 125 -26.56 -11.92 -3.55
N GLU A 126 -26.08 -11.90 -2.31
CA GLU A 126 -26.57 -11.06 -1.22
C GLU A 126 -25.69 -9.81 -1.01
N GLY A 127 -24.59 -9.69 -1.76
CA GLY A 127 -23.64 -8.58 -1.67
C GLY A 127 -22.63 -8.72 -0.52
N ASN A 128 -22.40 -9.93 -0.02
CA ASN A 128 -21.37 -10.20 0.97
C ASN A 128 -20.03 -10.54 0.30
N LEU A 129 -18.95 -10.06 0.91
CA LEU A 129 -17.57 -10.29 0.55
C LEU A 129 -16.99 -11.37 1.46
N ASN A 130 -16.24 -12.31 0.90
CA ASN A 130 -15.47 -13.26 1.71
C ASN A 130 -14.27 -12.55 2.35
N ILE A 131 -14.10 -12.70 3.67
CA ILE A 131 -13.05 -12.00 4.44
C ILE A 131 -11.65 -12.42 4.01
N GLU A 132 -11.43 -13.71 3.72
CA GLU A 132 -10.11 -14.21 3.33
C GLU A 132 -9.73 -13.72 1.93
N ALA A 133 -10.69 -13.74 1.00
CA ALA A 133 -10.51 -13.19 -0.34
C ALA A 133 -10.18 -11.69 -0.28
N LEU A 134 -10.88 -10.93 0.55
CA LEU A 134 -10.63 -9.50 0.76
C LEU A 134 -9.24 -9.25 1.37
N ALA A 135 -8.88 -9.96 2.44
CA ALA A 135 -7.57 -9.80 3.08
C ALA A 135 -6.43 -10.08 2.08
N ARG A 136 -6.55 -11.17 1.30
CA ARG A 136 -5.60 -11.52 0.24
C ARG A 136 -5.52 -10.45 -0.84
N PHE A 137 -6.67 -9.95 -1.31
CA PHE A 137 -6.72 -8.88 -2.30
C PHE A 137 -5.98 -7.63 -1.81
N LEU A 138 -6.23 -7.23 -0.55
CA LEU A 138 -5.62 -6.05 0.07
C LEU A 138 -4.12 -6.17 0.37
N VAL A 139 -3.53 -7.37 0.36
CA VAL A 139 -2.07 -7.57 0.46
C VAL A 139 -1.40 -7.93 -0.85
N THR A 140 -2.16 -8.33 -1.87
CA THR A 140 -1.61 -8.69 -3.19
C THR A 140 -1.12 -7.43 -3.87
N PRO A 141 0.18 -7.34 -4.25
CA PRO A 141 0.72 -6.16 -4.94
C PRO A 141 -0.15 -5.85 -6.15
N VAL A 142 -0.69 -4.62 -6.22
CA VAL A 142 -1.25 -4.13 -7.47
C VAL A 142 -0.09 -4.11 -8.43
N ALA A 143 -0.13 -4.98 -9.44
CA ALA A 143 0.85 -4.96 -10.50
C ALA A 143 0.67 -3.61 -11.20
N ILE A 144 1.52 -2.63 -10.88
CA ILE A 144 1.54 -1.36 -11.60
C ILE A 144 1.88 -1.73 -13.03
N SER A 145 0.89 -1.62 -13.90
CA SER A 145 1.10 -1.89 -15.32
C SER A 145 1.97 -0.76 -15.87
N PRO A 146 2.96 -1.06 -16.73
CA PRO A 146 3.84 -0.03 -17.29
C PRO A 146 3.09 1.15 -17.95
N GLU A 147 1.84 0.91 -18.34
CA GLU A 147 0.94 1.85 -19.00
C GLU A 147 0.45 2.99 -18.07
N GLU A 148 0.44 2.78 -16.75
CA GLU A 148 0.05 3.80 -15.76
C GLU A 148 1.21 4.73 -15.35
N ILE A 149 2.42 4.49 -15.87
CA ILE A 149 3.62 5.30 -15.61
C ILE A 149 3.80 6.37 -16.70
N SER A 150 2.85 6.50 -17.64
CA SER A 150 2.93 7.45 -18.76
C SER A 150 2.41 8.85 -18.45
#